data_AF-A0A523C1F6-F1
#
_entry.id   AF-A0A523C1F6-F1
#
_cell.length_a   1.000
_cell.length_b   1.000
_cell.length_c   1.000
_cell.angle_alpha   90.00
_cell.angle_beta   90.00
_cell.angle_gamma   90.00
#
_symmetry.space_group_name_H-M   'P 1'
#
loop_
_entity.id
_entity.type
_entity.pdbx_description
1 polymer ?
#
loop_
_entity_poly.entity_id
_entity_poly.type
_entity_poly.pdbx_seq_one_letter_code
_entity_poly.pdbx_strand_id
1 'polypeptide(L)' 'MYAYFDVERAASEAGLAPEVLKQLKEETRREFPTDQMMYELHLLRAVKAAKEKAGGRPAVT' A
#
# COMPACT_ATOMS: atom_id res chain seq x y z
N MET A 1 -1.10 -16.47 -12.05
CA MET A 1 -1.14 -14.99 -12.13
C MET A 1 0.09 -14.51 -11.37
N TYR A 2 1.03 -13.87 -12.06
CA TYR A 2 2.26 -13.40 -11.43
C TYR A 2 2.00 -12.05 -10.77
N ALA A 3 2.36 -11.90 -9.50
CA ALA A 3 2.42 -10.59 -8.85
C ALA A 3 3.76 -9.95 -9.19
N TYR A 4 3.73 -8.68 -9.58
CA TYR A 4 4.92 -7.87 -9.85
C TYR A 4 5.53 -7.31 -8.56
N PHE A 5 4.71 -7.10 -7.52
CA PHE A 5 5.15 -6.55 -6.24
C PHE A 5 4.67 -7.38 -5.04
N ASP A 6 5.53 -7.53 -4.03
CA ASP A 6 5.20 -8.16 -2.75
C ASP A 6 4.61 -7.13 -1.78
N VAL A 7 3.33 -6.83 -1.96
CA VAL A 7 2.59 -5.85 -1.15
C VAL A 7 2.39 -6.34 0.29
N GLU A 8 2.20 -7.63 0.50
CA GLU A 8 2.01 -8.22 1.83
C GLU A 8 3.24 -7.99 2.71
N ARG A 9 4.42 -8.27 2.15
CA ARG A 9 5.69 -7.98 2.82
C ARG A 9 5.83 -6.49 3.09
N ALA A 10 5.56 -5.63 2.11
CA ALA A 10 5.65 -4.18 2.28
C ALA A 10 4.71 -3.66 3.39
N ALA A 11 3.50 -4.23 3.50
CA ALA A 11 2.53 -3.88 4.52
C ALA A 11 2.97 -4.32 5.92
N SER A 12 3.52 -5.54 6.02
CA SER A 12 4.12 -6.05 7.25
C SER A 12 5.31 -5.19 7.72
N GLU A 13 6.23 -4.86 6.80
CA GLU A 13 7.38 -3.97 7.07
C GLU A 13 6.96 -2.53 7.43
N ALA A 14 5.77 -2.12 7.01
CA ALA A 14 5.17 -0.83 7.36
C ALA A 14 4.34 -0.87 8.66
N GLY A 15 4.16 -2.05 9.28
CA GLY A 15 3.36 -2.20 10.49
C GLY A 15 1.87 -1.91 10.29
N LEU A 16 1.36 -2.09 9.06
CA LEU A 16 -0.05 -1.85 8.74
C LEU A 16 -0.93 -2.92 9.36
N ALA A 17 -2.01 -2.49 10.02
CA ALA A 17 -3.06 -3.41 10.45
C ALA A 17 -3.71 -4.09 9.22
N PRO A 18 -4.07 -5.38 9.31
CA PRO A 18 -4.69 -6.12 8.19
C PRO A 18 -5.92 -5.43 7.61
N GLU A 19 -6.71 -4.76 8.45
CA GLU A 19 -7.92 -4.04 8.07
C GLU A 19 -7.61 -2.83 7.18
N VAL A 20 -6.51 -2.12 7.46
CA VAL A 20 -6.06 -0.99 6.64
C VAL A 20 -5.57 -1.48 5.29
N LEU A 21 -4.78 -2.56 5.26
CA LEU A 21 -4.34 -3.17 4.01
C LEU A 21 -5.53 -3.63 3.15
N LYS A 22 -6.56 -4.21 3.79
CA LYS A 22 -7.79 -4.61 3.10
C LYS A 22 -8.52 -3.41 2.48
N GLN A 23 -8.67 -2.31 3.22
CA GLN A 23 -9.29 -1.09 2.69
C GLN A 23 -8.51 -0.54 1.50
N LEU A 24 -7.18 -0.43 1.61
CA LEU A 24 -6.32 0.03 0.51
C LEU A 24 -6.47 -0.84 -0.74
N LYS A 25 -6.57 -2.16 -0.59
CA LYS A 25 -6.80 -3.08 -1.72
C LYS A 25 -8.14 -2.81 -2.39
N GLU A 26 -9.21 -2.66 -1.62
CA GLU A 26 -10.55 -2.41 -2.14
C GLU A 26 -10.63 -1.07 -2.88
N GLU A 27 -10.08 0.00 -2.30
CA GLU A 27 -10.01 1.33 -2.91
C GLU A 27 -9.19 1.30 -4.21
N THR A 28 -7.98 0.76 -4.17
CA THR A 28 -7.10 0.69 -5.34
C THR A 28 -7.71 -0.17 -6.45
N ARG A 29 -8.44 -1.25 -6.12
CA ARG A 29 -9.12 -2.07 -7.13
C ARG A 29 -10.31 -1.37 -7.77
N ARG A 30 -11.00 -0.46 -7.05
CA ARG A 30 -12.05 0.38 -7.65
C ARG A 30 -11.47 1.39 -8.64
N GLU A 31 -10.28 1.92 -8.36
CA GLU A 31 -9.56 2.84 -9.28
C GLU A 31 -9.00 2.13 -10.51
N PHE A 32 -8.50 0.90 -10.35
CA PHE A 32 -7.92 0.10 -11.42
C PHE A 32 -8.57 -1.29 -11.50
N PRO A 33 -9.83 -1.41 -11.98
CA PRO A 33 -10.57 -2.68 -11.94
C PRO A 33 -9.88 -3.80 -12.71
N THR A 34 -9.36 -3.48 -13.91
CA THR A 34 -8.79 -4.46 -14.85
C THR A 34 -7.30 -4.26 -15.12
N ASP A 35 -6.70 -3.15 -14.68
CA ASP A 35 -5.27 -2.88 -14.86
C ASP A 35 -4.47 -3.39 -13.67
N GLN A 36 -3.93 -4.61 -13.79
CA GLN A 36 -3.20 -5.26 -12.71
C GLN A 36 -1.90 -4.52 -12.35
N MET A 37 -1.19 -3.97 -13.34
CA MET A 37 0.08 -3.28 -13.09
C MET A 37 -0.17 -1.98 -12.31
N MET A 38 -1.16 -1.20 -12.73
CA MET A 38 -1.53 0.03 -12.04
C MET A 38 -2.07 -0.24 -10.65
N TYR A 39 -2.90 -1.29 -10.49
CA TYR A 39 -3.37 -1.74 -9.18
C TYR A 39 -2.20 -2.02 -8.22
N GLU A 40 -1.25 -2.87 -8.61
CA GLU A 40 -0.15 -3.25 -7.71
C GLU A 40 0.79 -2.08 -7.42
N LEU A 41 1.09 -1.24 -8.42
CA LEU A 41 1.93 -0.07 -8.26
C LEU A 41 1.33 0.96 -7.31
N HIS A 42 0.03 1.26 -7.47
CA HIS A 42 -0.67 2.22 -6.61
C HIS A 42 -0.82 1.70 -5.19
N LEU A 43 -1.14 0.41 -5.04
CA LEU A 43 -1.26 -0.22 -3.73
C LEU A 43 0.08 -0.20 -2.97
N LEU A 44 1.19 -0.51 -3.64
CA LEU A 44 2.53 -0.42 -3.04
C LEU A 44 2.87 1.02 -2.60
N ARG A 45 2.52 2.03 -3.40
CA ARG A 45 2.71 3.44 -3.04
C ARG A 45 1.87 3.85 -1.83
N ALA A 46 0.62 3.43 -1.77
CA ALA A 46 -0.27 3.71 -0.64
C ALA A 46 0.25 3.08 0.66
N VAL A 47 0.71 1.82 0.59
CA VAL A 47 1.35 1.12 1.72
C VAL A 47 2.59 1.87 2.22
N LYS A 48 3.46 2.33 1.32
CA LYS A 48 4.65 3.13 1.70
C LYS A 48 4.28 4.48 2.31
N ALA A 49 3.29 5.18 1.75
CA ALA A 49 2.82 6.45 2.29
C ALA A 49 2.15 6.30 3.68
N ALA A 50 1.50 5.17 3.93
CA ALA A 50 0.92 4.89 5.24
C ALA A 50 2.00 4.71 6.33
N LYS A 51 3.16 4.13 5.99
CA LYS A 51 4.33 4.07 6.87
C LYS A 51 4.81 5.48 7.27
N GLU A 52 4.88 6.41 6.33
CA GLU A 52 5.32 7.79 6.59
C GLU A 52 4.31 8.61 7.41
N LYS A 53 3.02 8.25 7.38
CA LYS A 53 2.01 8.87 8.24
C LYS A 53 2.01 8.29 9.65
N ALA A 54 2.33 7.00 9.80
CA ALA A 54 2.42 6.32 11.09
C ALA A 54 3.74 6.62 11.84
N GLY A 55 4.85 6.78 11.10
CA GLY A 55 6.09 7.33 11.62
C GLY A 55 6.10 8.84 11.39
N GLY A 56 5.72 9.61 12.41
CA GLY A 56 5.56 11.07 12.33
C GLY A 56 6.67 11.77 11.55
N ARG A 57 6.30 12.88 10.89
CA ARG A 57 7.20 13.85 10.24
C ARG A 57 8.58 13.84 10.90
N PRO A 58 9.70 13.67 10.18
CA PRO A 58 10.97 14.09 10.74
C PRO A 58 10.82 15.56 11.12
N ALA A 59 10.98 15.85 12.41
CA ALA A 59 11.12 17.21 12.89
C ALA A 59 12.35 17.78 12.17
N VAL A 60 12.12 18.68 11.23
CA VAL A 60 13.17 19.55 10.71
C VAL A 60 13.45 20.55 11.82
N THR A 61 14.52 20.31 12.57
CA THR A 61 15.23 21.32 13.39
C THR A 61 16.22 22.06 12.52
#